data_AF-A0AAW7CZX0-F1
#
_entry.id   AF-A0AAW7CZX0-F1
#
_cell.length_a   1.000
_cell.length_b   1.000
_cell.length_c   1.000
_cell.angle_alpha   90.00
_cell.angle_beta   90.00
_cell.angle_gamma   90.00
#
_symmetry.space_group_name_H-M   'P 1'
#
loop_
_entity.id
_entity.type
_entity.pdbx_description
1 polymer ?
#
loop_
_entity_poly.entity_id
_entity_poly.type
_entity_poly.pdbx_seq_one_letter_code
_entity_poly.pdbx_strand_id
1 'polypeptide(L)'
;MKKRLAILIGVLLLCIACTSNDNDTADRAEKEWTKFIQKHLIGEWKPESIEVKPLLGSVVLDKKYTSLQPTGTQDILVLNQDYTGQFKTFLSQGQLKTIDFKWYHKLEELGVILEDKREFKSILLHKSSNELQVSIPLSIVVDELKVYIPEVEELEARAGELLFVHFNFVK
;
A
#
# COMPACT_ATOMS: atom_id res chain seq x y z
N MET A 1 1.36 32.41 43.37
CA MET A 1 1.54 30.96 43.08
C MET A 1 0.30 30.11 43.35
N LYS A 2 -0.45 30.31 44.45
CA LYS A 2 -1.64 29.50 44.81
C LYS A 2 -2.80 29.49 43.77
N LYS A 3 -2.99 30.57 43.00
CA LYS A 3 -4.06 30.66 41.97
C LYS A 3 -3.83 29.77 40.73
N ARG A 4 -2.58 29.45 40.39
CA ARG A 4 -2.26 28.58 39.23
C ARG A 4 -2.42 27.09 39.57
N LEU A 5 -2.25 26.71 40.83
CA LEU A 5 -2.44 25.34 41.32
C LEU A 5 -3.93 24.93 41.31
N ALA A 6 -4.83 25.86 41.63
CA ALA A 6 -6.28 25.62 41.61
C ALA A 6 -6.82 25.37 40.19
N ILE A 7 -6.26 26.06 39.18
CA ILE A 7 -6.62 25.85 37.77
C ILE A 7 -6.12 24.48 37.29
N LEU A 8 -4.91 24.07 37.70
CA LEU A 8 -4.35 22.76 37.35
C LEU A 8 -5.16 21.60 37.97
N ILE A 9 -5.59 21.74 39.23
CA ILE A 9 -6.43 20.74 39.91
C ILE A 9 -7.85 20.72 39.33
N GLY A 10 -8.39 21.86 38.91
CA GLY A 10 -9.69 21.93 38.24
C GLY A 10 -9.71 21.25 36.86
N VAL A 11 -8.62 21.35 36.09
CA VAL A 11 -8.48 20.65 34.81
C VAL A 11 -8.27 19.14 35.00
N LEU A 12 -7.56 18.72 36.04
CA LEU A 12 -7.35 17.30 36.37
C LEU A 12 -8.63 16.59 36.86
N LEU A 13 -9.56 17.32 37.49
CA LEU A 13 -10.82 16.76 37.99
C LEU A 13 -11.92 16.63 36.91
N LEU A 14 -11.78 17.29 35.75
CA LEU A 14 -12.69 17.10 34.61
C LEU A 14 -12.44 15.79 33.85
N CYS A 15 -11.34 15.08 34.14
CA CYS A 15 -11.00 13.81 33.51
C CYS A 15 -11.54 12.57 34.25
N ILE A 16 -12.33 12.72 35.32
CA ILE A 16 -12.82 11.60 36.16
C ILE A 16 -14.35 11.49 36.15
N ALA A 17 -14.99 11.82 35.02
CA ALA A 17 -16.32 11.28 34.73
C ALA A 17 -16.14 9.91 34.06
N CYS A 18 -15.68 8.93 34.85
CA CYS A 18 -15.69 7.53 34.50
C CYS A 18 -17.13 7.08 34.31
N THR A 19 -17.56 6.99 33.05
CA THR A 19 -18.71 6.16 32.70
C THR A 19 -18.17 4.77 32.40
N SER A 20 -18.68 3.79 33.16
CA SER A 20 -18.30 2.38 33.08
C SER A 20 -18.67 1.79 31.72
N ASN A 21 -17.73 1.80 30.78
CA ASN A 21 -17.81 1.04 29.54
C ASN A 21 -16.37 0.82 28.99
N ASP A 22 -15.55 0.10 29.74
CA ASP A 22 -14.15 -0.20 29.36
C ASP A 22 -14.05 -0.96 28.02
N ASN A 23 -15.05 -1.76 27.66
CA ASN A 23 -15.12 -2.39 26.33
C ASN A 23 -15.35 -1.37 25.20
N ASP A 24 -16.16 -0.33 25.42
CA ASP A 24 -16.52 0.64 24.38
C ASP A 24 -15.37 1.61 24.08
N THR A 25 -14.56 1.93 25.09
CA THR A 25 -13.39 2.80 24.92
C THR A 25 -12.24 2.10 24.21
N ALA A 26 -11.98 0.83 24.53
CA ALA A 26 -10.97 0.02 23.87
C ALA A 26 -11.32 -0.24 22.40
N ASP A 27 -12.56 -0.66 22.12
CA ASP A 27 -13.04 -0.90 20.75
C ASP A 27 -13.01 0.39 19.91
N ARG A 28 -13.30 1.54 20.52
CA ARG A 28 -13.22 2.84 19.85
C ARG A 28 -11.78 3.24 19.55
N ALA A 29 -10.86 3.01 20.48
CA ALA A 29 -9.44 3.29 20.27
C ALA A 29 -8.87 2.43 19.14
N GLU A 30 -9.21 1.14 19.09
CA GLU A 30 -8.77 0.22 18.03
C GLU A 30 -9.34 0.61 16.65
N LYS A 31 -10.61 1.03 16.60
CA LYS A 31 -11.23 1.53 15.36
C LYS A 31 -10.55 2.81 14.85
N GLU A 32 -10.27 3.76 15.72
CA GLU A 32 -9.61 5.01 15.32
C GLU A 32 -8.14 4.77 14.94
N TRP A 33 -7.45 3.86 15.63
CA TRP A 33 -6.11 3.41 15.25
C TRP A 33 -6.10 2.75 13.87
N THR A 34 -7.06 1.84 13.61
CA THR A 34 -7.22 1.19 12.31
C THR A 34 -7.46 2.22 11.22
N LYS A 35 -8.39 3.16 11.42
CA LYS A 35 -8.63 4.27 10.48
C LYS A 35 -7.37 5.09 10.23
N PHE A 36 -6.62 5.42 11.29
CA PHE A 36 -5.40 6.22 11.17
C PHE A 36 -4.35 5.50 10.32
N ILE A 37 -4.10 4.22 10.59
CA ILE A 37 -3.17 3.40 9.84
C ILE A 37 -3.59 3.28 8.37
N GLN A 38 -4.88 3.05 8.12
CA GLN A 38 -5.40 2.80 6.77
C GLN A 38 -5.64 4.09 5.97
N LYS A 39 -5.73 5.26 6.61
CA LYS A 39 -6.19 6.54 6.02
C LYS A 39 -5.63 6.83 4.62
N HIS A 40 -4.33 6.61 4.45
CA HIS A 40 -3.61 6.90 3.21
C HIS A 40 -3.52 5.72 2.26
N LEU A 41 -4.07 4.56 2.60
CA LEU A 41 -4.15 3.37 1.75
C LEU A 41 -5.53 3.20 1.12
N ILE A 42 -6.61 3.62 1.80
CA ILE A 42 -7.97 3.44 1.29
C ILE A 42 -8.22 4.27 0.02
N GLY A 43 -8.85 3.65 -0.97
CA GLY A 43 -9.28 4.29 -2.22
C GLY A 43 -8.84 3.53 -3.47
N GLU A 44 -9.02 4.19 -4.61
CA GLU A 44 -8.57 3.71 -5.92
C GLU A 44 -7.17 4.25 -6.22
N TRP A 45 -6.33 3.39 -6.77
CA TRP A 45 -4.92 3.64 -7.07
C TRP A 45 -4.64 3.22 -8.50
N LYS A 46 -4.13 4.16 -9.27
CA LYS A 46 -3.75 3.97 -10.67
C LYS A 46 -2.24 3.81 -10.74
N PRO A 47 -1.73 2.71 -11.32
CA PRO A 47 -0.30 2.57 -11.52
C PRO A 47 0.19 3.65 -12.49
N GLU A 48 1.23 4.35 -12.09
CA GLU A 48 1.84 5.46 -12.85
C GLU A 48 3.14 5.01 -13.53
N SER A 49 4.01 4.36 -12.77
CA SER A 49 5.28 3.84 -13.28
C SER A 49 5.80 2.64 -12.49
N ILE A 50 6.73 1.94 -13.13
CA ILE A 50 7.52 0.87 -12.54
C ILE A 50 8.99 1.30 -12.62
N GLU A 51 9.65 1.36 -11.47
CA GLU A 51 11.09 1.62 -11.39
C GLU A 51 11.83 0.36 -10.92
N VAL A 52 12.97 0.04 -11.53
CA VAL A 52 13.88 -0.99 -11.04
C VAL A 52 15.13 -0.31 -10.50
N LYS A 53 15.43 -0.54 -9.22
CA LYS A 53 16.59 0.04 -8.53
C LYS A 53 16.99 -0.73 -7.28
N PRO A 54 18.21 -0.54 -6.77
CA PRO A 54 18.54 -0.94 -5.40
C PRO A 54 17.63 -0.19 -4.41
N LEU A 55 17.38 -0.80 -3.25
CA LEU A 55 16.55 -0.18 -2.21
C LEU A 55 17.03 1.25 -1.86
N LEU A 56 18.35 1.44 -1.88
CA LEU A 56 19.01 2.75 -1.78
C LEU A 56 19.92 2.94 -2.99
N GLY A 57 19.55 3.83 -3.90
CA GLY A 57 20.36 4.12 -5.09
C GLY A 57 19.57 4.78 -6.21
N SER A 58 20.25 4.96 -7.34
CA SER A 58 19.66 5.53 -8.56
C SER A 58 18.78 4.52 -9.29
N VAL A 59 17.79 5.05 -10.01
CA VAL A 59 16.93 4.27 -10.90
C VAL A 59 17.76 3.67 -12.04
N VAL A 60 17.67 2.36 -12.23
CA VAL A 60 18.34 1.63 -13.31
C VAL A 60 17.41 1.47 -14.51
N LEU A 61 16.11 1.38 -14.26
CA LEU A 61 15.06 1.33 -15.27
C LEU A 61 13.82 2.07 -14.78
N ASP A 62 13.22 2.93 -15.61
CA ASP A 62 11.89 3.52 -15.39
C ASP A 62 11.02 3.20 -16.60
N LYS A 63 9.83 2.65 -16.35
CA LYS A 63 8.79 2.42 -17.36
C LYS A 63 7.50 3.06 -16.89
N LYS A 64 7.00 4.01 -17.70
CA LYS A 64 5.67 4.58 -17.49
C LYS A 64 4.61 3.54 -17.81
N TYR A 65 3.60 3.42 -16.95
CA TYR A 65 2.56 2.42 -17.10
C TYR A 65 1.74 2.59 -18.38
N THR A 66 1.61 3.82 -18.87
CA THR A 66 0.99 4.15 -20.17
C THR A 66 1.66 3.48 -21.37
N SER A 67 2.93 3.08 -21.24
CA SER A 67 3.65 2.35 -22.29
C SER A 67 3.48 0.83 -22.22
N LEU A 68 2.92 0.33 -21.11
CA LEU A 68 2.77 -1.10 -20.84
C LEU A 68 1.35 -1.62 -21.13
N GLN A 69 0.38 -0.71 -21.32
CA GLN A 69 -1.04 -1.02 -21.49
C GLN A 69 -1.55 -0.68 -22.89
N PRO A 70 -2.57 -1.41 -23.39
CA PRO A 70 -3.28 -1.01 -24.60
C PRO A 70 -3.89 0.40 -24.49
N THR A 71 -3.94 1.13 -25.60
CA THR A 71 -4.53 2.47 -25.67
C THR A 71 -5.96 2.50 -25.13
N GLY A 72 -6.24 3.39 -24.17
CA GLY A 72 -7.58 3.56 -23.59
C GLY A 72 -7.92 2.61 -22.45
N THR A 73 -6.95 1.82 -21.97
CA THR A 73 -7.10 0.96 -20.80
C THR A 73 -6.30 1.51 -19.61
N GLN A 74 -6.76 1.25 -18.40
CA GLN A 74 -6.06 1.63 -17.18
C GLN A 74 -6.36 0.63 -16.06
N ASP A 75 -5.32 0.02 -15.51
CA ASP A 75 -5.46 -0.85 -14.35
C ASP A 75 -5.76 -0.03 -13.09
N ILE A 76 -6.53 -0.60 -12.17
CA ILE A 76 -6.95 0.07 -10.93
C ILE A 76 -6.84 -0.89 -9.75
N LEU A 77 -6.05 -0.51 -8.75
CA LEU A 77 -5.97 -1.16 -7.45
C LEU A 77 -6.94 -0.45 -6.48
N VAL A 78 -7.86 -1.19 -5.89
CA VAL A 78 -8.83 -0.68 -4.92
C VAL A 78 -8.55 -1.29 -3.57
N LEU A 79 -8.37 -0.47 -2.53
CA LEU A 79 -8.23 -0.90 -1.14
C LEU A 79 -9.40 -0.36 -0.32
N ASN A 80 -10.22 -1.26 0.23
CA ASN A 80 -11.38 -0.92 1.05
C ASN A 80 -11.06 -0.99 2.55
N GLN A 81 -11.81 -0.23 3.35
CA GLN A 81 -11.59 -0.08 4.78
C GLN A 81 -11.76 -1.40 5.57
N ASP A 82 -12.54 -2.34 5.03
CA ASP A 82 -12.81 -3.66 5.61
C ASP A 82 -11.74 -4.72 5.26
N TYR A 83 -10.56 -4.29 4.80
CA TYR A 83 -9.46 -5.15 4.37
C TYR A 83 -9.76 -6.01 3.13
N THR A 84 -10.81 -5.68 2.38
CA THR A 84 -11.03 -6.20 1.03
C THR A 84 -10.44 -5.26 -0.02
N GLY A 85 -10.18 -5.78 -1.21
CA GLY A 85 -9.70 -4.99 -2.33
C GLY A 85 -9.90 -5.69 -3.66
N GLN A 86 -9.69 -4.94 -4.73
CA GLN A 86 -9.87 -5.40 -6.09
C GLN A 86 -8.73 -4.90 -6.97
N PHE A 87 -8.25 -5.74 -7.87
CA PHE A 87 -7.39 -5.33 -8.97
C PHE A 87 -8.18 -5.47 -10.27
N LYS A 88 -8.50 -4.34 -10.89
CA LYS A 88 -9.18 -4.26 -12.18
C LYS A 88 -8.11 -4.12 -13.26
N THR A 89 -8.06 -5.06 -14.19
CA THR A 89 -7.06 -5.09 -15.27
C THR A 89 -7.70 -5.42 -16.61
N PHE A 90 -7.12 -4.96 -17.70
CA PHE A 90 -7.60 -5.23 -19.06
C PHE A 90 -6.74 -6.31 -19.72
N LEU A 91 -7.37 -7.41 -20.12
CA LEU A 91 -6.70 -8.46 -20.90
C LEU A 91 -6.42 -7.96 -22.32
N SER A 92 -5.48 -8.60 -23.03
CA SER A 92 -5.09 -8.29 -24.41
C SER A 92 -6.25 -8.29 -25.43
N GLN A 93 -7.42 -8.83 -25.06
CA GLN A 93 -8.65 -8.82 -25.85
C GLN A 93 -9.61 -7.66 -25.49
N GLY A 94 -9.18 -6.72 -24.65
CA GLY A 94 -10.00 -5.61 -24.16
C GLY A 94 -11.05 -6.01 -23.10
N GLN A 95 -11.02 -7.25 -22.63
CA GLN A 95 -11.92 -7.73 -21.59
C GLN A 95 -11.42 -7.28 -20.21
N LEU A 96 -12.30 -6.62 -19.46
CA LEU A 96 -12.07 -6.27 -18.07
C LEU A 96 -12.07 -7.54 -17.22
N LYS A 97 -11.00 -7.74 -16.46
CA LYS A 97 -10.89 -8.76 -15.43
C LYS A 97 -10.81 -8.08 -14.07
N THR A 98 -11.61 -8.55 -13.12
CA THR A 98 -11.52 -8.15 -11.72
C THR A 98 -10.94 -9.30 -10.92
N ILE A 99 -9.94 -9.00 -10.11
CA ILE A 99 -9.29 -9.94 -9.19
C ILE A 99 -9.58 -9.43 -7.79
N ASP A 100 -10.43 -10.14 -7.06
CA ASP A 100 -10.74 -9.84 -5.67
C ASP A 100 -9.63 -10.38 -4.74
N PHE A 101 -9.33 -9.65 -3.69
CA PHE A 101 -8.32 -10.04 -2.70
C PHE A 101 -8.65 -9.48 -1.31
N LYS A 102 -8.00 -10.06 -0.30
CA LYS A 102 -7.87 -9.45 1.02
C LYS A 102 -6.51 -8.79 1.12
N TRP A 103 -6.41 -7.72 1.91
CA TRP A 103 -5.13 -7.06 2.15
C TRP A 103 -4.93 -6.83 3.63
N TYR A 104 -3.68 -6.61 4.02
CA TYR A 104 -3.34 -6.23 5.38
C TYR A 104 -2.17 -5.26 5.35
N HIS A 105 -2.01 -4.52 6.44
CA HIS A 105 -0.91 -3.60 6.61
C HIS A 105 -0.24 -3.84 7.96
N LYS A 106 1.07 -4.06 7.92
CA LYS A 106 1.96 -4.10 9.10
C LYS A 106 2.96 -2.97 8.98
N LEU A 107 3.80 -2.79 10.00
CA LEU A 107 4.88 -1.80 9.94
C LEU A 107 5.71 -2.02 8.66
N GLU A 108 5.71 -1.04 7.76
CA GLU A 108 6.45 -1.04 6.48
C GLU A 108 6.06 -2.15 5.49
N GLU A 109 4.91 -2.80 5.66
CA GLU A 109 4.48 -3.91 4.80
C GLU A 109 3.04 -3.72 4.34
N LEU A 110 2.81 -3.88 3.04
CA LEU A 110 1.50 -4.08 2.44
C LEU A 110 1.45 -5.48 1.85
N GLY A 111 0.56 -6.31 2.39
CA GLY A 111 0.35 -7.67 1.92
C GLY A 111 -1.00 -7.85 1.26
N VAL A 112 -1.04 -8.70 0.23
CA VAL A 112 -2.24 -9.07 -0.51
C VAL A 112 -2.40 -10.58 -0.48
N ILE A 113 -3.60 -11.06 -0.18
CA ILE A 113 -3.98 -12.47 -0.12
C ILE A 113 -5.07 -12.69 -1.15
N LEU A 114 -4.76 -13.45 -2.20
CA LEU A 114 -5.70 -13.82 -3.24
C LEU A 114 -6.69 -14.89 -2.75
N GLU A 115 -7.79 -15.09 -3.48
CA GLU A 115 -8.79 -16.12 -3.16
C GLU A 115 -8.22 -17.54 -3.08
N ASP A 116 -7.20 -17.83 -3.91
CA ASP A 116 -6.47 -19.10 -3.90
C ASP A 116 -5.45 -19.23 -2.76
N LYS A 117 -5.46 -18.28 -1.81
CA LYS A 117 -4.61 -18.18 -0.62
C LYS A 117 -3.14 -17.87 -0.91
N ARG A 118 -2.76 -17.53 -2.15
CA ARG A 118 -1.43 -16.99 -2.41
C ARG A 118 -1.29 -15.62 -1.74
N GLU A 119 -0.18 -15.44 -1.06
CA GLU A 119 0.16 -14.22 -0.33
C GLU A 119 1.31 -13.51 -1.04
N PHE A 120 1.11 -12.25 -1.38
CA PHE A 120 2.13 -11.36 -1.94
C PHE A 120 2.48 -10.30 -0.92
N LYS A 121 3.76 -10.17 -0.62
CA LYS A 121 4.28 -9.21 0.37
C LYS A 121 5.08 -8.15 -0.34
N SER A 122 4.79 -6.90 -0.03
CA SER A 122 5.54 -5.76 -0.53
C SER A 122 5.97 -4.87 0.61
N ILE A 123 7.13 -4.24 0.44
CA ILE A 123 7.62 -3.19 1.33
C ILE A 123 6.85 -1.92 1.00
N LEU A 124 6.15 -1.36 1.98
CA LEU A 124 5.47 -0.09 1.85
C LEU A 124 6.47 1.05 2.08
N LEU A 125 6.97 1.64 1.00
CA LEU A 125 7.98 2.71 1.06
C LEU A 125 7.36 4.08 1.32
N HIS A 126 6.21 4.35 0.70
CA HIS A 126 5.53 5.63 0.83
C HIS A 126 4.01 5.48 0.73
N LYS A 127 3.29 6.24 1.55
CA LYS A 127 1.85 6.45 1.42
C LYS A 127 1.46 7.87 1.82
N SER A 128 0.70 8.54 0.96
CA SER A 128 0.12 9.86 1.20
C SER A 128 -1.34 9.90 0.73
N SER A 129 -1.96 11.08 0.66
CA SER A 129 -3.30 11.17 0.09
C SER A 129 -3.35 10.85 -1.41
N ASN A 130 -2.24 11.06 -2.13
CA ASN A 130 -2.19 11.06 -3.59
C ASN A 130 -1.16 10.09 -4.16
N GLU A 131 -0.23 9.59 -3.34
CA GLU A 131 0.88 8.75 -3.80
C GLU A 131 0.97 7.49 -2.93
N LEU A 132 1.22 6.37 -3.57
CA LEU A 132 1.50 5.09 -2.93
C LEU A 132 2.68 4.44 -3.66
N GLN A 133 3.70 4.07 -2.89
CA GLN A 133 4.86 3.38 -3.41
C GLN A 133 5.08 2.10 -2.63
N VAL A 134 5.08 0.98 -3.35
CA VAL A 134 5.41 -0.34 -2.81
C VAL A 134 6.58 -0.94 -3.57
N SER A 135 7.35 -1.77 -2.88
CA SER A 135 8.58 -2.36 -3.43
C SER A 135 8.62 -3.86 -3.19
N ILE A 136 9.05 -4.61 -4.20
CA ILE A 136 9.16 -6.07 -4.18
C ILE A 136 10.53 -6.43 -4.75
N PRO A 137 11.27 -7.38 -4.14
CA PRO A 137 12.50 -7.91 -4.73
C PRO A 137 12.27 -8.35 -6.18
N LEU A 138 13.16 -7.93 -7.10
CA LEU A 138 13.02 -8.26 -8.52
C LEU A 138 13.01 -9.78 -8.74
N SER A 139 13.85 -10.51 -8.01
CA SER A 139 13.92 -11.97 -8.02
C SER A 139 12.58 -12.68 -7.79
N ILE A 140 11.62 -12.05 -7.12
CA ILE A 140 10.29 -12.63 -6.84
C ILE A 140 9.31 -12.43 -8.01
N VAL A 141 9.48 -11.36 -8.80
CA VAL A 141 8.49 -10.92 -9.80
C VAL A 141 9.05 -10.87 -11.22
N VAL A 142 10.29 -11.32 -11.42
CA VAL A 142 10.99 -11.27 -12.71
C VAL A 142 10.25 -12.04 -13.79
N ASP A 143 9.69 -13.21 -13.46
CA ASP A 143 9.00 -14.07 -14.43
C ASP A 143 7.70 -13.46 -14.92
N GLU A 144 6.96 -12.77 -14.05
CA GLU A 144 5.76 -12.03 -14.41
C GLU A 144 6.08 -10.74 -15.16
N LEU A 145 7.14 -10.02 -14.76
CA LEU A 145 7.47 -8.72 -15.33
C LEU A 145 8.14 -8.80 -16.70
N LYS A 146 8.94 -9.83 -16.98
CA LYS A 146 9.66 -9.95 -18.27
C LYS A 146 8.75 -10.03 -19.49
N VAL A 147 7.49 -10.42 -19.29
CA VAL A 147 6.45 -10.40 -20.33
C VAL A 147 6.14 -8.98 -20.81
N TYR A 148 6.24 -8.00 -19.92
CA TYR A 148 5.92 -6.59 -20.19
C TYR A 148 7.16 -5.71 -20.33
N ILE A 149 8.24 -6.06 -19.62
CA ILE A 149 9.50 -5.31 -19.56
C ILE A 149 10.65 -6.32 -19.71
N PRO A 150 10.98 -6.77 -20.93
CA PRO A 150 11.99 -7.81 -21.15
C PRO A 150 13.37 -7.46 -20.58
N GLU A 151 13.70 -6.18 -20.47
CA GLU A 151 14.98 -5.69 -19.95
C GLU A 151 15.24 -6.11 -18.49
N VAL A 152 14.21 -6.51 -17.74
CA VAL A 152 14.35 -6.96 -16.34
C VAL A 152 15.10 -8.29 -16.20
N GLU A 153 15.08 -9.14 -17.23
CA GLU A 153 15.77 -10.43 -17.19
C GLU A 153 17.30 -10.26 -17.18
N GLU A 154 17.82 -9.35 -18.00
CA GLU A 154 19.24 -9.00 -18.01
C GLU A 154 19.67 -8.23 -16.75
N LEU A 155 18.76 -7.46 -16.15
CA LEU A 155 19.01 -6.77 -14.89
C LEU A 155 19.15 -7.74 -13.72
N GLU A 156 18.22 -8.68 -13.62
CA GLU A 156 18.26 -9.74 -12.60
C GLU A 156 19.52 -10.60 -12.76
N ALA A 157 19.89 -11.00 -13.98
CA ALA A 157 21.09 -11.78 -14.23
C ALA A 157 22.40 -11.05 -13.81
N ARG A 158 22.42 -9.72 -13.84
CA ARG A 158 23.62 -8.91 -13.52
C ARG A 158 23.74 -8.55 -12.03
N ALA A 159 22.62 -8.23 -11.39
CA ALA A 159 22.60 -7.69 -10.04
C ALA A 159 21.96 -8.62 -9.01
N GLY A 160 21.31 -9.70 -9.44
CA GLY A 160 20.60 -10.67 -8.61
C GLY A 160 19.62 -10.00 -7.64
N GLU A 161 19.57 -10.53 -6.42
CA GLU A 161 18.65 -10.14 -5.33
C GLU A 161 18.83 -8.70 -4.81
N LEU A 162 19.77 -7.92 -5.35
CA LEU A 162 20.02 -6.54 -4.90
C LEU A 162 19.05 -5.52 -5.52
N LEU A 163 18.30 -5.90 -6.54
CA LEU A 163 17.33 -5.03 -7.20
C LEU A 163 15.92 -5.24 -6.70
N PHE A 164 15.20 -4.13 -6.62
CA PHE A 164 13.81 -4.07 -6.24
C PHE A 164 13.02 -3.40 -7.36
N VAL A 165 11.78 -3.85 -7.51
CA VAL A 165 10.78 -3.27 -8.37
C VAL A 165 9.86 -2.40 -7.52
N HIS A 166 9.90 -1.10 -7.78
CA HIS A 166 9.08 -0.11 -7.13
C HIS A 166 7.88 0.18 -8.03
N PHE A 167 6.69 -0.16 -7.54
CA PHE A 167 5.43 0.19 -8.18
C PHE A 167 4.95 1.52 -7.59
N ASN A 168 4.84 2.53 -8.45
CA ASN A 168 4.34 3.86 -8.09
C ASN A 168 2.88 3.99 -8.52
N PHE A 169 2.03 4.42 -7.60
CA PHE A 169 0.61 4.62 -7.83
C PHE A 169 0.18 6.04 -7.46
N VAL A 170 -0.83 6.53 -8.17
CA VAL A 170 -1.48 7.83 -7.93
C VAL A 170 -2.99 7.67 -7.78
N LYS A 171 -3.65 8.60 -7.10
CA LYS A 171 -5.12 8.68 -7.04
C LYS A 171 -5.70 9.58 -8.13
#